data_AF-E6WNS3-F1
#
_entry.id   AF-E6WNS3-F1
#
_cell.length_a   1.000
_cell.length_b   1.000
_cell.length_c   1.000
_cell.angle_alpha   90.00
_cell.angle_beta   90.00
_cell.angle_gamma   90.00
#
_symmetry.space_group_name_H-M   'P 1'
#
loop_
_entity.id
_entity.type
_entity.pdbx_description
1 polymer ?
#
loop_
_entity_poly.entity_id
_entity_poly.type
_entity_poly.pdbx_seq_one_letter_code
_entity_poly.pdbx_strand_id
1 'polypeptide(L)'
;MSHNARGALAPEQVKRHATTVRINDADKDGLRSMTEEHPLYTESVIIRAALQVLLACSNDVRTAIVIASLNEKNVSEVMRRHGMGALSEQGAARAV
;
A
#
# COMPACT_ATOMS: atom_id res chain seq x y z
N MET A 1 1.13 21.80 31.60
CA MET A 1 2.34 21.30 30.92
C MET A 1 2.11 21.44 29.42
N SER A 2 2.90 22.28 28.74
CA SER A 2 2.74 22.60 27.31
C SER A 2 3.73 21.76 26.50
N HIS A 3 3.23 20.80 25.71
CA HIS A 3 4.06 20.08 24.75
C HIS A 3 4.30 20.97 23.53
N ASN A 4 5.54 21.44 23.39
CA ASN A 4 6.04 22.16 22.22
C ASN A 4 6.05 21.24 20.99
N ALA A 5 5.00 21.29 20.16
CA ALA A 5 5.00 20.73 18.81
C ALA A 5 5.77 21.65 17.82
N ARG A 6 6.98 22.09 18.19
CA ARG A 6 7.83 22.91 17.32
C ARG A 6 8.34 22.06 16.17
N GLY A 7 7.69 22.17 15.01
CA GLY A 7 8.16 21.58 13.75
C GLY A 7 7.11 20.80 12.97
N ALA A 8 5.93 20.53 13.53
CA ALA A 8 4.83 19.95 12.76
C ALA A 8 4.17 21.05 11.93
N LEU A 9 4.36 21.03 10.60
CA LEU A 9 3.56 21.84 9.68
C LEU A 9 2.08 21.52 9.94
N ALA A 10 1.25 22.56 10.06
CA ALA A 10 -0.19 22.36 10.17
C ALA A 10 -0.66 21.47 9.01
N PRO A 11 -1.63 20.56 9.19
CA PRO A 11 -2.11 19.66 8.12
C PRO A 11 -2.51 20.39 6.83
N GLU A 12 -2.90 21.66 6.96
CA GLU A 12 -3.28 22.60 5.90
C GLU A 12 -2.09 23.09 5.05
N GLN A 13 -0.86 23.02 5.59
CA GLN A 13 0.38 23.46 4.95
C GLN A 13 1.13 22.33 4.23
N VAL A 14 0.67 21.08 4.36
CA VAL A 14 1.25 19.95 3.62
C VAL A 14 0.71 19.97 2.20
N LYS A 15 1.56 20.33 1.22
CA LYS A 15 1.21 20.24 -0.21
C LYS A 15 0.88 18.79 -0.57
N ARG A 16 -0.40 18.50 -0.77
CA ARG A 16 -0.88 17.18 -1.19
C ARG A 16 -0.79 17.09 -2.70
N HIS A 17 0.19 16.34 -3.19
CA HIS A 17 0.21 15.95 -4.59
C HIS A 17 -0.94 14.97 -4.85
N ALA A 18 -1.90 15.39 -5.67
CA ALA A 18 -2.97 14.52 -6.16
C ALA A 18 -2.55 13.93 -7.50
N THR A 19 -2.71 12.61 -7.63
CA THR A 19 -2.44 11.86 -8.86
C THR A 19 -3.64 11.01 -9.18
N THR A 20 -3.97 10.91 -10.47
CA THR A 20 -5.01 10.02 -10.98
C THR A 20 -4.37 8.75 -11.52
N VAL A 21 -4.89 7.60 -11.11
CA VAL A 21 -4.49 6.29 -11.61
C VAL A 21 -5.68 5.60 -12.26
N ARG A 22 -5.43 4.79 -13.30
CA ARG A 22 -6.45 3.91 -13.89
C ARG A 22 -6.32 2.54 -13.23
N ILE A 23 -7.43 2.04 -12.72
CA ILE A 23 -7.55 0.75 -12.05
C ILE A 23 -8.76 0.05 -12.67
N ASN A 24 -8.68 -1.26 -12.88
CA ASN A 24 -9.83 -2.03 -13.39
C ASN A 24 -10.92 -2.16 -12.29
N ASP A 25 -12.12 -2.61 -12.66
CA ASP A 25 -13.23 -2.66 -11.72
C ASP A 25 -13.01 -3.69 -10.60
N ALA A 26 -12.36 -4.84 -10.89
CA ALA A 26 -12.11 -5.88 -9.89
C ALA A 26 -11.17 -5.41 -8.77
N ASP A 27 -10.06 -4.77 -9.12
CA ASP A 27 -9.11 -4.20 -8.17
C ASP A 27 -9.74 -3.05 -7.36
N LYS A 28 -10.62 -2.27 -8.00
CA LYS A 28 -11.36 -1.20 -7.35
C LYS A 28 -12.38 -1.72 -6.35
N ASP A 29 -13.09 -2.80 -6.69
CA ASP A 29 -14.03 -3.44 -5.77
C ASP A 29 -13.30 -4.09 -4.59
N GLY A 30 -12.12 -4.68 -4.82
CA GLY A 30 -11.26 -5.15 -3.74
C GLY A 30 -10.84 -4.03 -2.77
N LEU A 31 -10.46 -2.86 -3.30
CA LEU A 31 -10.16 -1.68 -2.46
C LEU A 31 -11.37 -1.23 -1.65
N ARG A 32 -12.58 -1.27 -2.24
CA ARG A 32 -13.82 -0.93 -1.54
C ARG A 32 -14.12 -1.89 -0.40
N SER A 33 -13.99 -3.20 -0.61
CA SER A 33 -14.16 -4.19 0.46
C SER A 33 -13.19 -3.93 1.62
N MET A 34 -11.94 -3.53 1.35
CA MET A 34 -11.01 -3.15 2.41
C MET A 34 -11.46 -1.90 3.19
N THR A 35 -12.15 -0.95 2.56
CA THR A 35 -12.74 0.21 3.25
C THR A 35 -13.96 -0.17 4.08
N GLU A 36 -14.72 -1.19 3.68
CA GLU A 36 -15.84 -1.72 4.47
C GLU A 36 -15.35 -2.38 5.77
N GLU A 37 -14.23 -3.11 5.72
CA GLU A 37 -13.58 -3.68 6.91
C GLU A 37 -12.97 -2.62 7.83
N HIS A 38 -12.59 -1.46 7.27
CA HIS A 38 -11.94 -0.37 7.99
C HIS A 38 -12.56 0.99 7.63
N PRO A 39 -13.74 1.34 8.18
CA PRO A 39 -14.53 2.50 7.76
C PRO A 39 -13.86 3.86 7.92
N LEU A 40 -12.79 3.93 8.71
CA LEU A 40 -12.00 5.14 8.94
C LEU A 40 -10.94 5.39 7.85
N TYR A 41 -10.70 4.42 6.96
CA TYR A 41 -9.73 4.53 5.88
C TYR A 41 -10.44 4.70 4.54
N THR A 42 -9.99 5.69 3.77
CA THR A 42 -10.41 5.87 2.38
C THR A 42 -9.57 4.99 1.45
N GLU A 43 -10.06 4.69 0.25
CA GLU A 43 -9.30 3.99 -0.80
C GLU A 43 -7.90 4.63 -1.00
N SER A 44 -7.83 5.97 -1.00
CA SER A 44 -6.57 6.72 -1.13
C SER A 44 -5.62 6.59 0.06
N VAL A 45 -6.13 6.35 1.27
CA VAL A 45 -5.30 6.05 2.46
C VAL A 45 -4.72 4.64 2.35
N ILE A 46 -5.54 3.67 1.92
CA ILE A 46 -5.11 2.28 1.71
C ILE A 46 -4.01 2.22 0.64
N ILE A 47 -4.22 2.86 -0.52
CA ILE A 47 -3.20 2.93 -1.58
C ILE A 47 -1.91 3.57 -1.06
N ARG A 48 -2.02 4.65 -0.28
CA ARG A 48 -0.84 5.33 0.28
C ARG A 48 -0.07 4.41 1.24
N ALA A 49 -0.76 3.68 2.11
CA ALA A 49 -0.14 2.72 3.01
C ALA A 49 0.56 1.60 2.22
N ALA A 50 -0.09 1.05 1.19
CA ALA A 50 0.50 0.03 0.32
C ALA A 50 1.78 0.53 -0.39
N LEU A 51 1.74 1.76 -0.93
CA LEU A 51 2.91 2.39 -1.55
C LEU A 51 4.03 2.63 -0.54
N GLN A 52 3.72 3.02 0.70
CA GLN A 52 4.71 3.18 1.75
C GLN A 52 5.40 1.86 2.10
N VAL A 53 4.65 0.76 2.18
CA VAL A 53 5.22 -0.59 2.38
C VAL A 53 6.14 -0.96 1.22
N LEU A 54 5.73 -0.71 -0.03
CA LEU A 54 6.56 -0.98 -1.20
C LEU A 54 7.84 -0.12 -1.23
N LEU A 55 7.75 1.14 -0.82
CA LEU A 55 8.89 2.06 -0.74
C LEU A 55 9.85 1.71 0.41
N ALA A 56 9.35 1.12 1.50
CA ALA A 56 10.17 0.62 2.61
C ALA A 56 11.00 -0.62 2.23
N CYS A 57 10.64 -1.32 1.15
CA CYS A 57 11.44 -2.43 0.62
C CYS A 57 12.80 -1.94 0.11
N SER A 58 13.81 -2.82 0.18
CA SER A 58 15.09 -2.55 -0.48
C SER A 58 14.90 -2.37 -1.99
N ASN A 59 15.83 -1.66 -2.64
CA ASN A 59 15.70 -1.32 -4.06
C ASN A 59 15.59 -2.58 -4.95
N ASP A 60 16.35 -3.62 -4.60
CA ASP A 60 16.38 -4.87 -5.36
C ASP A 60 15.03 -5.61 -5.26
N VAL A 61 14.44 -5.66 -4.05
CA VAL A 61 13.14 -6.30 -3.82
C VAL A 61 12.03 -5.53 -4.53
N ARG A 62 12.02 -4.20 -4.42
CA ARG A 62 11.04 -3.36 -5.13
C ARG A 62 11.15 -3.53 -6.64
N THR A 63 12.38 -3.54 -7.18
CA THR A 63 12.63 -3.77 -8.61
C THR A 63 12.10 -5.14 -9.04
N ALA A 64 12.37 -6.20 -8.27
CA ALA A 64 11.89 -7.54 -8.55
C ALA A 64 10.36 -7.62 -8.56
N ILE A 65 9.70 -6.99 -7.58
CA ILE A 65 8.22 -6.92 -7.50
C ILE A 65 7.64 -6.20 -8.72
N VAL A 66 8.19 -5.04 -9.09
CA VAL A 66 7.71 -4.27 -10.25
C VAL A 66 7.88 -5.06 -11.54
N ILE A 67 9.05 -5.66 -11.76
CA ILE A 67 9.30 -6.49 -12.94
C ILE A 67 8.34 -7.67 -12.97
N ALA A 68 8.11 -8.35 -11.85
CA ALA A 68 7.16 -9.46 -11.80
C ALA A 68 5.73 -9.02 -12.14
N SER A 69 5.27 -7.90 -11.57
CA SER A 69 3.94 -7.33 -11.84
C SER A 69 3.77 -6.92 -13.31
N LEU A 70 4.76 -6.25 -13.91
CA LEU A 70 4.72 -5.85 -15.32
C LEU A 70 4.73 -7.05 -16.29
N ASN A 71 5.19 -8.22 -15.85
CA ASN A 71 5.23 -9.44 -16.63
C ASN A 71 4.17 -10.47 -16.20
N GLU A 72 3.16 -10.04 -15.42
CA GLU A 72 2.05 -10.88 -14.93
C GLU A 72 2.53 -12.15 -14.19
N LYS A 73 3.70 -12.07 -13.54
CA LYS A 73 4.26 -13.16 -12.72
C LYS A 73 3.70 -13.12 -11.30
N ASN A 74 3.79 -14.24 -10.60
CA ASN A 74 3.34 -14.36 -9.21
C ASN A 74 4.18 -13.48 -8.27
N VAL A 75 3.64 -12.31 -7.92
CA VAL A 75 4.27 -11.34 -7.02
C VAL A 75 4.42 -11.91 -5.60
N SER A 76 3.46 -12.69 -5.12
CA SER A 76 3.50 -13.31 -3.79
C SER A 76 4.69 -14.25 -3.64
N GLU A 77 5.03 -15.02 -4.68
CA GLU A 77 6.22 -15.85 -4.69
C GLU A 77 7.52 -15.04 -4.65
N VAL A 78 7.59 -13.94 -5.41
CA VAL A 78 8.75 -13.02 -5.38
C VAL A 78 8.92 -12.43 -3.99
N MET A 79 7.84 -11.93 -3.38
CA MET A 79 7.85 -11.41 -2.02
C MET A 79 8.32 -12.47 -1.02
N ARG A 80 7.84 -13.72 -1.12
CA ARG A 80 8.25 -14.82 -0.24
C ARG A 80 9.75 -15.15 -0.38
N ARG A 81 10.29 -15.20 -1.60
CA ARG A 81 11.72 -15.44 -1.85
C ARG A 81 12.62 -14.37 -1.22
N HIS A 82 12.10 -13.16 -1.06
CA HIS A 82 12.79 -12.04 -0.41
C HIS A 82 12.47 -11.91 1.09
N GLY A 83 11.88 -12.93 1.72
CA GLY A 83 11.62 -12.94 3.16
C GLY A 83 10.38 -12.14 3.59
N MET A 84 9.52 -11.73 2.66
CA MET A 84 8.31 -10.94 2.93
C MET A 84 7.03 -11.80 3.05
N GLY A 85 7.17 -13.08 3.40
CA GLY A 85 6.07 -14.05 3.44
C GLY A 85 4.88 -13.64 4.32
N ALA A 86 5.14 -12.99 5.46
CA ALA A 86 4.08 -12.53 6.37
C ALA A 86 3.14 -11.48 5.75
N LEU A 87 3.63 -10.69 4.78
CA LEU A 87 2.81 -9.72 4.03
C LEU A 87 1.99 -10.38 2.92
N SER A 88 2.38 -11.57 2.46
CA SER A 88 1.69 -12.28 1.37
C SER A 88 0.60 -13.23 1.87
N GLU A 89 0.67 -13.70 3.11
CA GLU A 89 -0.28 -14.68 3.67
C GLU A 89 -1.52 -14.03 4.29
N GLN A 90 -1.40 -12.79 4.81
CA GLN A 90 -2.54 -12.08 5.42
C GLN A 90 -3.65 -11.72 4.42
N GLY A 91 -3.35 -11.62 3.12
CA GLY A 91 -4.37 -11.41 2.08
C GLY A 91 -5.12 -12.69 1.67
N ALA A 92 -4.53 -13.87 1.87
CA ALA A 92 -5.13 -15.16 1.50
C ALA A 92 -5.92 -15.80 2.66
N ALA A 93 -5.51 -15.56 3.91
CA ALA A 93 -6.16 -16.14 5.10
C ALA A 93 -7.51 -15.51 5.48
N ARG A 94 -7.93 -14.42 4.81
CA ARG A 94 -9.20 -13.72 5.07
C ARG A 94 -10.29 -13.98 4.02
N ALA A 95 -10.01 -14.76 2.98
CA ALA A 95 -10.94 -15.06 1.88
C ALA A 95 -11.41 -16.53 1.91
N VAL A 96 -11.80 -17.04 3.08
CA VAL A 96 -12.47 -18.35 3.25
C VAL A 96 -13.67 -18.19 4.16
#